data_AF-A0A351NTZ4-F1
#
_entry.id   AF-A0A351NTZ4-F1
#
_cell.length_a   1.000
_cell.length_b   1.000
_cell.length_c   1.000
_cell.angle_alpha   90.00
_cell.angle_beta   90.00
_cell.angle_gamma   90.00
#
_symmetry.space_group_name_H-M   'P 1'
#
loop_
_entity.id
_entity.type
_entity.pdbx_description
1 polymer ?
#
loop_
_entity_poly.entity_id
_entity_poly.type
_entity_poly.pdbx_seq_one_letter_code
_entity_poly.pdbx_strand_id
1 'polypeptide(L)'
;SDASANIFAREIYDNGDGYFRFELVIRPLNNGTCEKSLVQLKIPGRHSVSNSLAAAACSYAVGVNITQIVSGLEKMSDINGRLQQYKISETFRLIDDSYNANLDSFKAAIDVLACAKDHCILVMGDMGELGEQSVTMHQQVGQYAKKSGINSLYSIGLDSEYACAEFGGSHFSDKNTLLMSLVQQVEQFATNGESLTVLIKGSRSANMEFFVNGLINRGKALC
;
A
#
# COMPACT_ATOMS: atom_id res chain seq x y z
N SER A 1 17.54 -8.78 -10.58
CA SER A 1 16.76 -10.02 -10.54
C SER A 1 17.74 -11.16 -10.39
N ASP A 2 17.33 -12.26 -9.75
CA ASP A 2 18.16 -13.46 -9.64
C ASP A 2 18.11 -14.24 -10.96
N ALA A 3 19.25 -14.36 -11.64
CA ALA A 3 19.35 -15.05 -12.92
C ALA A 3 19.28 -16.58 -12.80
N SER A 4 19.21 -17.13 -11.58
CA SER A 4 19.02 -18.56 -11.31
C SER A 4 17.56 -19.00 -11.38
N ALA A 5 16.60 -18.06 -11.29
CA ALA A 5 15.18 -18.36 -11.32
C ALA A 5 14.71 -18.84 -12.71
N ASN A 6 13.64 -19.66 -12.72
CA ASN A 6 12.98 -20.08 -13.97
C ASN A 6 12.25 -18.91 -14.64
N ILE A 7 11.72 -17.96 -13.86
CA ILE A 7 10.98 -16.81 -14.36
C ILE A 7 11.60 -15.55 -13.76
N PHE A 8 12.10 -14.68 -14.63
CA PHE A 8 12.85 -13.49 -14.20
C PHE A 8 12.76 -12.35 -15.21
N ALA A 9 13.09 -11.14 -14.77
CA ALA A 9 13.16 -9.96 -15.60
C ALA A 9 14.61 -9.66 -16.01
N ARG A 10 14.82 -9.28 -17.27
CA ARG A 10 16.06 -8.64 -17.77
C ARG A 10 15.77 -7.22 -18.22
N GLU A 11 16.82 -6.41 -18.36
CA GLU A 11 16.70 -5.09 -18.98
C GLU A 11 15.59 -4.24 -18.31
N ILE A 12 15.63 -4.16 -16.98
CA ILE A 12 14.63 -3.42 -16.20
C ILE A 12 14.92 -1.93 -16.33
N TYR A 13 14.00 -1.21 -16.95
CA TYR A 13 14.08 0.23 -17.15
C TYR A 13 12.93 0.94 -16.43
N ASP A 14 13.26 2.02 -15.73
CA ASP A 14 12.31 3.06 -15.37
C ASP A 14 12.11 3.96 -16.59
N ASN A 15 10.85 4.19 -16.99
CA ASN A 15 10.52 5.03 -18.14
C ASN A 15 10.65 6.54 -17.82
N GLY A 16 10.98 6.91 -16.57
CA GLY A 16 11.12 8.29 -16.12
C GLY A 16 9.82 8.90 -15.59
N ASP A 17 8.73 8.13 -15.63
CA ASP A 17 7.40 8.45 -15.11
C ASP A 17 7.01 7.54 -13.92
N GLY A 18 7.97 6.76 -13.40
CA GLY A 18 7.77 5.81 -12.31
C GLY A 18 7.22 4.45 -12.77
N TYR A 19 6.95 4.27 -14.06
CA TYR A 19 6.52 2.98 -14.64
C TYR A 19 7.71 2.21 -15.18
N PHE A 20 7.62 0.88 -15.10
CA PHE A 20 8.73 0.00 -15.43
C PHE A 20 8.42 -0.85 -16.66
N ARG A 21 9.43 -1.01 -17.51
CA ARG A 21 9.44 -1.99 -18.60
C ARG A 21 10.60 -2.96 -18.43
N PHE A 22 10.42 -4.20 -18.87
CA PHE A 22 11.44 -5.24 -18.79
C PHE A 22 11.18 -6.37 -19.79
N GLU A 23 12.22 -7.15 -20.10
CA GLU A 23 12.07 -8.42 -20.81
C GLU A 23 11.70 -9.51 -19.79
N LEU A 24 10.48 -10.05 -19.86
CA LEU A 24 10.06 -11.23 -19.12
C LEU A 24 10.69 -12.46 -19.78
N VAL A 25 11.43 -13.23 -19.00
CA VAL A 25 12.07 -14.47 -19.45
C VAL A 25 11.50 -15.65 -18.68
N ILE A 26 10.98 -16.65 -19.41
CA ILE A 26 10.47 -17.91 -18.87
C ILE A 26 11.36 -19.06 -19.37
N ARG A 27 11.97 -19.78 -18.44
CA ARG A 27 12.72 -21.02 -18.67
C ARG A 27 11.86 -22.22 -18.25
N PRO A 28 11.32 -22.99 -19.20
CA PRO A 28 10.52 -24.16 -18.89
C PRO A 28 11.31 -25.19 -18.09
N LEU A 29 10.63 -25.89 -17.17
CA LEU A 29 11.25 -26.96 -16.36
C LEU A 29 11.61 -28.20 -17.20
N ASN A 30 10.92 -28.42 -18.33
CA ASN A 30 10.99 -29.65 -19.12
C ASN A 30 11.99 -29.56 -20.30
N ASN A 31 13.12 -28.86 -20.16
CA ASN A 31 14.07 -28.58 -21.25
C ASN A 31 13.43 -27.90 -22.48
N GLY A 32 12.30 -27.21 -22.29
CA GLY A 32 11.65 -26.43 -23.35
C GLY A 32 12.46 -25.19 -23.73
N THR A 33 12.17 -24.64 -24.89
CA THR A 33 12.81 -23.42 -25.38
C THR A 33 12.51 -22.26 -24.44
N CYS A 34 13.51 -21.43 -24.14
CA CYS A 34 13.33 -20.21 -23.35
C CYS A 34 12.38 -19.25 -24.08
N GLU A 35 11.29 -18.88 -23.43
CA GLU A 35 10.33 -17.90 -23.93
C GLU A 35 10.67 -16.51 -23.41
N LYS A 36 10.48 -15.49 -24.25
CA LYS A 36 10.77 -14.10 -23.90
C LYS A 36 9.72 -13.18 -24.48
N SER A 37 9.34 -12.16 -23.72
CA SER A 37 8.46 -11.09 -24.21
C SER A 37 8.71 -9.78 -23.47
N LEU A 38 8.51 -8.67 -24.16
CA LEU A 38 8.55 -7.35 -23.53
C LEU A 38 7.28 -7.14 -22.71
N VAL A 39 7.43 -6.59 -21.51
CA VAL A 39 6.33 -6.20 -20.63
C VAL A 39 6.45 -4.72 -20.32
N GLN A 40 5.35 -3.98 -20.50
CA GLN A 40 5.21 -2.62 -19.99
C GLN A 40 4.17 -2.56 -18.87
N LEU A 41 4.63 -2.37 -17.63
CA LEU A 41 3.72 -2.25 -16.50
C LEU A 41 3.04 -0.89 -16.49
N LYS A 42 1.73 -0.91 -16.23
CA LYS A 42 0.92 0.27 -15.93
C LYS A 42 0.71 0.44 -14.42
N ILE A 43 1.64 -0.06 -13.63
CA ILE A 43 1.67 0.11 -12.18
C ILE A 43 3.01 0.72 -11.80
N PRO A 44 3.02 1.88 -11.11
CA PRO A 44 4.26 2.55 -10.76
C PRO A 44 5.03 1.81 -9.66
N GLY A 45 6.35 2.02 -9.64
CA GLY A 45 7.25 1.58 -8.57
C GLY A 45 7.96 0.25 -8.84
N ARG A 46 9.24 0.16 -8.47
CA ARG A 46 10.10 -1.00 -8.77
C ARG A 46 9.61 -2.33 -8.21
N HIS A 47 8.88 -2.31 -7.11
CA HIS A 47 8.27 -3.51 -6.51
C HIS A 47 7.21 -4.14 -7.44
N SER A 48 6.60 -3.38 -8.35
CA SER A 48 5.64 -3.88 -9.33
C SER A 48 6.27 -4.92 -10.28
N VAL A 49 7.58 -4.80 -10.55
CA VAL A 49 8.35 -5.81 -11.30
C VAL A 49 8.45 -7.12 -10.54
N SER A 50 8.65 -7.08 -9.21
CA SER A 50 8.73 -8.32 -8.42
C SER A 50 7.37 -9.00 -8.33
N ASN A 51 6.30 -8.23 -8.14
CA ASN A 51 4.93 -8.73 -8.11
C ASN A 51 4.49 -9.31 -9.46
N SER A 52 4.88 -8.67 -10.58
CA SER A 52 4.56 -9.17 -11.91
C SER A 52 5.28 -10.47 -12.22
N LEU A 53 6.53 -10.65 -11.77
CA LEU A 53 7.26 -11.91 -11.88
C LEU A 53 6.60 -13.03 -11.06
N ALA A 54 6.15 -12.73 -9.84
CA ALA A 54 5.40 -13.70 -9.01
C ALA A 54 4.07 -14.11 -9.68
N ALA A 55 3.32 -13.14 -10.21
CA ALA A 55 2.08 -13.40 -10.93
C ALA A 55 2.32 -14.21 -12.22
N ALA A 56 3.38 -13.89 -12.97
CA ALA A 56 3.81 -14.64 -14.15
C ALA A 56 4.15 -16.09 -13.77
N ALA A 57 4.86 -16.30 -12.66
CA ALA A 57 5.20 -17.63 -12.17
C ALA A 57 3.97 -18.47 -11.81
N CYS A 58 3.03 -17.89 -11.07
CA CYS A 58 1.78 -18.57 -10.73
C CYS A 58 0.96 -18.90 -11.98
N SER A 59 0.85 -17.96 -12.93
CA SER A 59 0.08 -18.15 -14.17
C SER A 59 0.71 -19.22 -15.07
N TYR A 60 2.02 -19.20 -15.21
CA TYR A 60 2.75 -20.19 -15.99
C TYR A 60 2.62 -21.60 -15.38
N ALA A 61 2.67 -21.72 -14.05
CA ALA A 61 2.52 -22.99 -13.34
C ALA A 61 1.16 -23.67 -13.61
N VAL A 62 0.11 -22.89 -13.92
CA VAL A 62 -1.21 -23.41 -14.30
C VAL A 62 -1.45 -23.48 -15.81
N GLY A 63 -0.40 -23.33 -16.63
CA GLY A 63 -0.42 -23.55 -18.08
C GLY A 63 -0.79 -22.33 -18.92
N VAL A 64 -0.80 -21.12 -18.35
CA VAL A 64 -1.01 -19.88 -19.12
C VAL A 64 0.24 -19.56 -19.94
N ASN A 65 0.09 -19.31 -21.24
CA ASN A 65 1.23 -19.00 -22.11
C ASN A 65 1.75 -17.57 -21.91
N ILE A 66 2.99 -17.30 -22.33
CA ILE A 66 3.65 -16.01 -22.10
C ILE A 66 2.87 -14.82 -22.70
N THR A 67 2.25 -14.99 -23.87
CA THR A 67 1.47 -13.95 -24.53
C THR A 67 0.25 -13.55 -23.70
N GLN A 68 -0.44 -14.52 -23.10
CA GLN A 68 -1.57 -14.28 -22.20
C GLN A 68 -1.11 -13.63 -20.88
N ILE A 69 0.02 -14.08 -20.33
CA ILE A 69 0.62 -13.48 -19.12
C ILE A 69 0.92 -12.00 -19.37
N VAL A 70 1.65 -11.68 -20.44
CA VAL A 70 2.00 -10.31 -20.83
C VAL A 70 0.73 -9.47 -21.00
N SER A 71 -0.25 -9.98 -21.75
CA SER A 71 -1.52 -9.27 -21.95
C SER A 71 -2.23 -8.97 -20.63
N GLY A 72 -2.23 -9.91 -19.67
CA GLY A 72 -2.80 -9.71 -18.34
C GLY A 72 -2.06 -8.64 -17.53
N LEU A 73 -0.73 -8.68 -17.54
CA LEU A 73 0.12 -7.71 -16.84
C LEU A 73 -0.05 -6.28 -17.41
N GLU A 74 -0.13 -6.14 -18.74
CA GLU A 74 -0.27 -4.84 -19.42
C GLU A 74 -1.70 -4.27 -19.40
N LYS A 75 -2.69 -5.11 -19.11
CA LYS A 75 -4.10 -4.70 -18.93
C LYS A 75 -4.41 -4.21 -17.52
N MET A 76 -3.50 -4.42 -16.56
CA MET A 76 -3.69 -3.84 -15.24
C MET A 76 -3.81 -2.32 -15.37
N SER A 77 -4.88 -1.75 -14.84
CA SER A 77 -5.13 -0.32 -14.80
C SER A 77 -4.75 0.25 -13.45
N ASP A 78 -4.92 1.57 -13.29
CA ASP A 78 -4.84 2.22 -11.98
C ASP A 78 -5.68 1.45 -10.96
N ILE A 79 -5.04 1.11 -9.85
CA ILE A 79 -5.64 0.40 -8.74
C ILE A 79 -5.97 1.46 -7.70
N ASN A 80 -7.28 1.70 -7.49
CA ASN A 80 -7.76 2.56 -6.41
C ASN A 80 -7.16 2.11 -5.07
N GLY A 81 -6.83 3.07 -4.21
CA GLY A 81 -6.22 2.81 -2.91
C GLY A 81 -4.73 2.48 -2.95
N ARG A 82 -3.98 3.07 -3.90
CA ARG A 82 -2.51 3.04 -3.93
C ARG A 82 -1.92 4.45 -3.87
N LEU A 83 -1.59 4.92 -2.67
CA LEU A 83 -1.10 6.27 -2.37
C LEU A 83 -1.87 7.40 -3.08
N GLN A 84 -3.19 7.23 -3.25
CA GLN A 84 -4.03 8.26 -3.89
C GLN A 84 -4.20 9.43 -2.92
N GLN A 85 -3.82 10.63 -3.37
CA GLN A 85 -3.89 11.83 -2.54
C GLN A 85 -5.16 12.61 -2.86
N TYR A 86 -5.92 12.93 -1.82
CA TYR A 86 -7.09 13.79 -1.90
C TYR A 86 -6.85 15.04 -1.06
N LYS A 87 -7.01 16.21 -1.69
CA LYS A 87 -7.18 17.47 -0.96
C LYS A 87 -8.66 17.62 -0.65
N ILE A 88 -9.04 17.39 0.60
CA ILE A 88 -10.44 17.43 1.03
C ILE A 88 -10.84 18.87 1.36
N SER A 89 -9.95 19.63 2.00
CA SER A 89 -10.08 21.07 2.26
C SER A 89 -8.69 21.74 2.22
N GLU A 90 -8.60 23.03 2.53
CA GLU A 90 -7.31 23.73 2.67
C GLU A 90 -6.46 23.18 3.82
N THR A 91 -7.10 22.70 4.89
CA THR A 91 -6.46 22.20 6.11
C THR A 91 -6.43 20.68 6.21
N PHE A 92 -7.08 19.94 5.31
CA PHE A 92 -7.16 18.48 5.40
C PHE A 92 -6.77 17.78 4.10
N ARG A 93 -5.73 16.94 4.19
CA ARG A 93 -5.29 16.02 3.14
C ARG A 93 -5.48 14.56 3.57
N LEU A 94 -5.85 13.73 2.62
CA LEU A 94 -6.04 12.30 2.79
C LEU A 94 -5.18 11.53 1.80
N ILE A 95 -4.46 10.52 2.27
CA ILE A 95 -3.68 9.58 1.46
C ILE A 95 -4.32 8.20 1.60
N ASP A 96 -4.91 7.70 0.52
CA ASP A 96 -5.48 6.36 0.44
C ASP A 96 -4.47 5.37 -0.11
N ASP A 97 -4.02 4.47 0.77
CA ASP A 97 -3.19 3.31 0.44
C ASP A 97 -3.84 2.00 0.96
N SER A 98 -5.17 1.94 0.91
CA SER A 98 -6.00 0.87 1.50
C SER A 98 -6.00 -0.46 0.73
N TYR A 99 -5.33 -0.57 -0.41
CA TYR A 99 -5.44 -1.74 -1.28
C TYR A 99 -4.60 -2.95 -0.82
N ASN A 100 -3.36 -2.73 -0.42
CA ASN A 100 -2.43 -3.79 -0.05
C ASN A 100 -1.55 -3.35 1.13
N ALA A 101 -1.18 -4.32 1.97
CA ALA A 101 -0.34 -4.08 3.12
C ALA A 101 0.65 -5.22 3.34
N ASN A 102 1.92 -4.85 3.27
CA ASN A 102 3.07 -5.58 3.76
C ASN A 102 4.03 -4.58 4.43
N LEU A 103 5.01 -5.09 5.16
CA LEU A 103 5.95 -4.28 5.95
C LEU A 103 6.66 -3.20 5.11
N ASP A 104 7.22 -3.56 3.95
CA ASP A 104 7.97 -2.62 3.12
C ASP A 104 7.06 -1.53 2.53
N SER A 105 5.85 -1.90 2.11
CA SER A 105 4.86 -0.93 1.63
C SER A 105 4.40 0.01 2.76
N PHE A 106 4.32 -0.46 4.00
CA PHE A 106 4.01 0.40 5.14
C PHE A 106 5.12 1.41 5.40
N LYS A 107 6.39 0.98 5.38
CA LYS A 107 7.54 1.89 5.53
C LYS A 107 7.54 2.97 4.44
N ALA A 108 7.33 2.57 3.18
CA ALA A 108 7.23 3.52 2.08
C ALA A 108 6.06 4.51 2.24
N ALA A 109 4.89 4.03 2.67
CA ALA A 109 3.73 4.89 2.92
C ALA A 109 4.00 5.87 4.08
N ILE A 110 4.67 5.42 5.15
CA ILE A 110 5.09 6.25 6.27
C ILE A 110 6.08 7.33 5.82
N ASP A 111 7.04 6.99 4.95
CA ASP A 111 7.99 7.97 4.41
C ASP A 111 7.29 9.06 3.60
N VAL A 112 6.27 8.69 2.81
CA VAL A 112 5.42 9.65 2.08
C VAL A 112 4.64 10.53 3.06
N LEU A 113 4.02 9.94 4.08
CA LEU A 113 3.27 10.69 5.10
C LEU A 113 4.18 11.68 5.85
N ALA A 114 5.38 11.25 6.25
CA ALA A 114 6.34 12.07 6.99
C ALA A 114 6.89 13.27 6.19
N CYS A 115 6.72 13.28 4.86
CA CYS A 115 7.05 14.44 4.03
C CYS A 115 6.03 15.58 4.16
N ALA A 116 4.84 15.32 4.70
CA ALA A 116 3.87 16.37 4.99
C ALA A 116 4.41 17.25 6.14
N LYS A 117 4.32 18.58 5.96
CA LYS A 117 4.80 19.57 6.96
C LYS A 117 3.82 19.80 8.10
N ASP A 118 2.68 19.14 8.04
CA ASP A 118 1.50 19.33 8.87
C ASP A 118 1.38 18.15 9.87
N HIS A 119 0.39 18.17 10.76
CA HIS A 119 0.19 17.04 11.69
C HIS A 119 -0.16 15.77 10.89
N CYS A 120 0.47 14.66 11.23
CA CYS A 120 0.39 13.41 10.47
C CYS A 120 -0.26 12.31 11.30
N ILE A 121 -1.33 11.72 10.76
CA ILE A 121 -2.01 10.56 11.37
C ILE A 121 -1.89 9.35 10.43
N LEU A 122 -1.34 8.26 10.94
CA LEU A 122 -1.40 6.94 10.31
C LEU A 122 -2.62 6.17 10.84
N VAL A 123 -3.49 5.74 9.94
CA VAL A 123 -4.61 4.84 10.24
C VAL A 123 -4.32 3.49 9.60
N MET A 124 -4.12 2.47 10.41
CA MET A 124 -3.70 1.16 9.92
C MET A 124 -4.66 0.02 10.29
N GLY A 125 -4.88 -0.88 9.35
CA GLY A 125 -5.45 -2.20 9.58
C GLY A 125 -4.41 -3.29 9.51
N ASP A 126 -4.82 -4.52 9.78
CA ASP A 126 -3.92 -5.69 9.74
C ASP A 126 -3.32 -5.91 8.35
N MET A 127 -2.04 -6.30 8.33
CA MET A 127 -1.38 -6.93 7.19
C MET A 127 -1.87 -8.39 7.04
N GLY A 128 -2.02 -8.85 5.81
CA GLY A 128 -2.51 -10.21 5.53
C GLY A 128 -1.39 -11.23 5.37
N GLU A 129 -1.72 -12.52 5.58
CA GLU A 129 -0.91 -13.68 5.17
C GLU A 129 0.52 -13.77 5.75
N LEU A 130 0.75 -13.25 6.97
CA LEU A 130 2.09 -13.18 7.59
C LEU A 130 2.47 -14.39 8.48
N GLY A 131 1.51 -15.24 8.84
CA GLY A 131 1.75 -16.40 9.72
C GLY A 131 2.40 -16.00 11.05
N GLU A 132 3.42 -16.76 11.47
CA GLU A 132 4.14 -16.55 12.75
C GLU A 132 4.85 -15.19 12.85
N GLN A 133 5.11 -14.52 11.73
CA GLN A 133 5.80 -13.23 11.71
C GLN A 133 4.85 -12.04 11.88
N SER A 134 3.54 -12.26 11.97
CA SER A 134 2.55 -11.18 11.96
C SER A 134 2.81 -10.14 13.06
N VAL A 135 2.93 -10.59 14.32
CA VAL A 135 3.15 -9.72 15.48
C VAL A 135 4.42 -8.89 15.30
N THR A 136 5.54 -9.54 14.98
CA THR A 136 6.84 -8.87 14.80
C THR A 136 6.80 -7.84 13.68
N MET A 137 6.16 -8.15 12.55
CA MET A 137 6.06 -7.20 11.45
C MET A 137 5.18 -6.01 11.79
N HIS A 138 4.06 -6.20 12.49
CA HIS A 138 3.22 -5.10 12.94
C HIS A 138 3.96 -4.19 13.94
N GLN A 139 4.69 -4.77 14.91
CA GLN A 139 5.55 -4.00 15.81
C GLN A 139 6.57 -3.16 15.04
N GLN A 140 7.22 -3.72 14.01
CA GLN A 140 8.17 -2.97 13.18
C GLN A 140 7.52 -1.78 12.45
N VAL A 141 6.25 -1.89 12.04
CA VAL A 141 5.50 -0.75 11.48
C VAL A 141 5.33 0.36 12.53
N GLY A 142 4.93 0.00 13.75
CA GLY A 142 4.80 0.94 14.87
C GLY A 142 6.12 1.65 15.21
N GLN A 143 7.22 0.89 15.33
CA GLN A 143 8.57 1.45 15.57
C GLN A 143 8.97 2.42 14.47
N TYR A 144 8.75 2.03 13.23
CA TYR A 144 9.12 2.84 12.08
C TYR A 144 8.32 4.14 12.03
N ALA A 145 7.00 4.08 12.20
CA ALA A 145 6.14 5.27 12.26
C ALA A 145 6.59 6.26 13.35
N LYS A 146 6.93 5.75 14.54
CA LYS A 146 7.43 6.55 15.65
C LYS A 146 8.77 7.21 15.32
N LYS A 147 9.70 6.44 14.76
CA LYS A 147 11.03 6.93 14.35
C LYS A 147 10.94 7.97 13.24
N SER A 148 9.96 7.85 12.34
CA SER A 148 9.72 8.79 11.25
C SER A 148 8.98 10.06 11.67
N GLY A 149 8.67 10.22 12.96
CA GLY A 149 8.06 11.44 13.50
C GLY A 149 6.57 11.60 13.20
N ILE A 150 5.87 10.50 12.89
CA ILE A 150 4.41 10.52 12.76
C ILE A 150 3.80 10.92 14.12
N ASN A 151 2.77 11.79 14.11
CA ASN A 151 2.23 12.37 15.34
C ASN A 151 1.23 11.45 16.03
N SER A 152 0.38 10.75 15.27
CA SER A 152 -0.62 9.83 15.81
C SER A 152 -0.73 8.56 14.98
N LEU A 153 -0.99 7.44 15.64
CA LEU A 153 -1.28 6.16 15.00
C LEU A 153 -2.60 5.61 15.56
N TYR A 154 -3.57 5.41 14.67
CA TYR A 154 -4.83 4.71 14.98
C TYR A 154 -4.82 3.35 14.30
N SER A 155 -5.24 2.32 15.02
CA SER A 155 -5.27 0.95 14.49
C SER A 155 -6.61 0.28 14.71
N ILE A 156 -6.93 -0.68 13.82
CA ILE A 156 -8.09 -1.56 13.95
C ILE A 156 -7.81 -2.93 13.32
N GLY A 157 -8.05 -3.99 14.09
CA GLY A 157 -7.69 -5.35 13.72
C GLY A 157 -6.97 -6.08 14.85
N LEU A 158 -6.69 -7.37 14.67
CA LEU A 158 -6.14 -8.20 15.73
C LEU A 158 -4.64 -7.94 15.93
N ASP A 159 -3.88 -7.84 14.83
CA ASP A 159 -2.42 -7.76 14.91
C ASP A 159 -1.91 -6.30 14.82
N SER A 160 -2.69 -5.40 14.23
CA SER A 160 -2.38 -3.96 14.17
C SER A 160 -2.38 -3.30 15.56
N GLU A 161 -3.01 -3.91 16.57
CA GLU A 161 -2.89 -3.51 17.98
C GLU A 161 -1.41 -3.51 18.43
N TYR A 162 -0.60 -4.48 18.00
CA TYR A 162 0.82 -4.54 18.38
C TYR A 162 1.64 -3.38 17.79
N ALA A 163 1.31 -2.94 16.57
CA ALA A 163 1.91 -1.73 15.99
C ALA A 163 1.56 -0.49 16.82
N CYS A 164 0.31 -0.45 17.28
CA CYS A 164 -0.22 0.66 18.07
C CYS A 164 0.41 0.75 19.46
N ALA A 165 0.56 -0.38 20.15
CA ALA A 165 1.25 -0.46 21.43
C ALA A 165 2.70 0.02 21.33
N GLU A 166 3.41 -0.40 20.29
CA GLU A 166 4.81 -0.06 20.06
C GLU A 166 5.01 1.43 19.71
N PHE A 167 4.08 2.00 18.93
CA PHE A 167 4.06 3.43 18.65
C PHE A 167 3.71 4.24 19.93
N GLY A 168 2.74 3.77 20.70
CA GLY A 168 2.05 4.51 21.76
C GLY A 168 0.80 5.24 21.25
N GLY A 169 0.02 4.58 20.38
CA GLY A 169 -1.16 5.13 19.71
C GLY A 169 -2.49 4.71 20.34
N SER A 170 -3.57 4.81 19.56
CA SER A 170 -4.92 4.38 19.96
C SER A 170 -5.42 3.20 19.12
N HIS A 171 -5.69 2.06 19.77
CA HIS A 171 -6.32 0.90 19.15
C HIS A 171 -7.84 0.96 19.31
N PHE A 172 -8.58 0.55 18.27
CA PHE A 172 -10.04 0.56 18.26
C PHE A 172 -10.60 -0.80 17.88
N SER A 173 -11.63 -1.25 18.60
CA SER A 173 -12.37 -2.47 18.33
C SER A 173 -13.58 -2.28 17.41
N ASP A 174 -13.96 -1.04 17.10
CA ASP A 174 -15.11 -0.70 16.25
C ASP A 174 -14.74 0.37 15.21
N LYS A 175 -15.12 0.10 13.95
CA LYS A 175 -14.82 0.99 12.81
C LYS A 175 -15.52 2.33 12.92
N ASN A 176 -16.75 2.38 13.43
CA ASN A 176 -17.49 3.64 13.52
C ASN A 176 -16.88 4.55 14.58
N THR A 177 -16.45 3.99 15.70
CA THR A 177 -15.78 4.71 16.79
C THR A 177 -14.46 5.31 16.31
N LEU A 178 -13.63 4.54 15.58
CA LEU A 178 -12.41 5.06 14.96
C LEU A 178 -12.74 6.19 13.98
N LEU A 179 -13.71 5.98 13.08
CA LEU A 179 -14.10 7.00 12.09
C LEU A 179 -14.59 8.30 12.76
N MET A 180 -15.39 8.20 13.82
CA MET A 180 -15.85 9.37 14.58
C MET A 180 -14.68 10.09 15.26
N SER A 181 -13.72 9.36 15.82
CA SER A 181 -12.50 9.94 16.37
C SER A 181 -11.68 10.69 15.32
N LEU A 182 -11.57 10.15 14.09
CA LEU A 182 -10.90 10.82 12.98
C LEU A 182 -11.62 12.11 12.55
N VAL A 183 -12.95 12.04 12.41
CA VAL A 183 -13.76 13.21 12.05
C VAL A 183 -13.60 14.31 13.08
N GLN A 184 -13.65 13.98 14.37
CA GLN A 184 -13.45 14.94 15.45
C GLN A 184 -12.06 15.60 15.39
N GLN A 185 -11.00 14.83 15.10
CA GLN A 185 -9.66 15.39 14.91
C GLN A 185 -9.61 16.35 13.72
N VAL A 186 -10.16 15.96 12.58
CA VAL A 186 -10.22 16.82 11.38
C VAL A 186 -10.93 18.14 11.68
N GLU A 187 -12.10 18.08 12.35
CA GLU A 187 -12.87 19.27 12.74
C GLU A 187 -12.12 20.17 13.72
N GLN A 188 -11.42 19.57 14.70
CA GLN A 188 -10.62 20.30 15.67
C GLN A 188 -9.47 21.06 15.01
N PHE A 189 -8.69 20.39 14.16
CA PHE A 189 -7.59 21.02 13.41
C PHE A 189 -8.09 22.14 12.51
N ALA A 190 -9.20 21.91 11.79
CA ALA A 190 -9.82 22.93 10.95
C ALA A 190 -10.26 24.16 11.77
N THR A 191 -10.86 23.95 12.95
CA THR A 191 -11.30 25.03 13.85
C THR A 191 -10.11 25.86 14.35
N ASN A 192 -8.96 25.22 14.58
CA ASN A 192 -7.73 25.90 15.00
C ASN A 192 -6.97 26.58 13.85
N GLY A 193 -7.40 26.40 12.60
CA GLY A 193 -6.65 26.84 11.42
C GLY A 193 -5.36 26.06 11.17
N GLU A 194 -5.26 24.85 11.74
CA GLU A 194 -4.11 23.95 11.62
C GLU A 194 -4.36 22.92 10.52
N SER A 195 -3.29 22.45 9.90
CA SER A 195 -3.36 21.46 8.83
C SER A 195 -3.11 20.04 9.35
N LEU A 196 -3.77 19.07 8.71
CA LEU A 196 -3.73 17.66 9.04
C LEU A 196 -3.61 16.82 7.76
N THR A 197 -2.74 15.82 7.77
CA THR A 197 -2.65 14.78 6.75
C THR A 197 -2.93 13.41 7.39
N VAL A 198 -3.90 12.68 6.84
CA VAL A 198 -4.25 11.32 7.28
C VAL A 198 -3.85 10.33 6.19
N LEU A 199 -3.12 9.28 6.53
CA LEU A 199 -2.88 8.13 5.65
C LEU A 199 -3.66 6.92 6.12
N ILE A 200 -4.36 6.25 5.21
CA ILE A 200 -5.13 5.04 5.50
C ILE A 200 -4.50 3.86 4.77
N LYS A 201 -4.15 2.79 5.48
CA LYS A 201 -3.52 1.60 4.91
C LYS A 201 -3.90 0.32 5.63
N GLY A 202 -4.05 -0.78 4.89
CA GLY A 202 -4.29 -2.10 5.46
C GLY A 202 -4.42 -3.15 4.37
N SER A 203 -4.53 -4.41 4.76
CA SER A 203 -4.82 -5.47 3.81
C SER A 203 -6.22 -5.30 3.21
N ARG A 204 -6.46 -5.93 2.06
CA ARG A 204 -7.78 -5.93 1.42
C ARG A 204 -8.88 -6.47 2.35
N SER A 205 -8.56 -7.47 3.17
CA SER A 205 -9.50 -8.03 4.16
C SER A 205 -9.78 -7.08 5.34
N ALA A 206 -8.88 -6.15 5.65
CA ALA A 206 -9.11 -5.13 6.68
C ALA A 206 -10.18 -4.11 6.25
N ASN A 207 -10.46 -3.99 4.94
CA ASN A 207 -11.50 -3.12 4.38
C ASN A 207 -11.33 -1.66 4.88
N MET A 208 -10.15 -1.10 4.64
CA MET A 208 -9.77 0.23 5.11
C MET A 208 -10.37 1.36 4.26
N GLU A 209 -10.87 1.05 3.06
CA GLU A 209 -11.65 1.95 2.20
C GLU A 209 -12.90 2.50 2.89
N PHE A 210 -13.38 1.82 3.94
CA PHE A 210 -14.43 2.34 4.82
C PHE A 210 -14.10 3.73 5.37
N PHE A 211 -12.87 3.92 5.86
CA PHE A 211 -12.43 5.19 6.44
C PHE A 211 -12.20 6.26 5.37
N VAL A 212 -11.68 5.86 4.21
CA VAL A 212 -11.47 6.74 3.05
C VAL A 212 -12.81 7.34 2.63
N ASN A 213 -13.80 6.50 2.37
CA ASN A 213 -15.14 6.92 1.97
C ASN A 213 -15.83 7.74 3.06
N GLY A 214 -15.69 7.35 4.33
CA GLY A 214 -16.24 8.08 5.47
C GLY A 214 -15.71 9.51 5.56
N LEU A 215 -14.40 9.70 5.42
CA LEU A 215 -13.75 11.02 5.48
C LEU A 215 -14.03 11.87 4.24
N ILE A 216 -14.05 11.28 3.03
CA ILE A 216 -14.41 12.01 1.80
C ILE A 216 -15.85 12.51 1.87
N ASN A 217 -16.80 11.66 2.29
CA ASN A 217 -18.21 12.02 2.33
C ASN A 217 -18.51 13.09 3.39
N ARG A 218 -17.86 13.02 4.56
CA ARG A 218 -18.06 14.02 5.63
C ARG A 218 -17.27 15.30 5.40
N GLY A 219 -16.08 15.24 4.81
CA GLY A 219 -15.31 16.42 4.44
C GLY A 219 -16.04 17.32 3.43
N LYS A 220 -16.78 16.73 2.48
CA LYS A 220 -17.64 17.49 1.57
C LYS A 220 -18.83 18.18 2.24
N ALA A 221 -19.24 17.73 3.43
CA ALA A 221 -20.32 18.35 4.20
C ALA A 221 -19.83 19.47 5.15
N LEU A 222 -18.51 19.58 5.34
CA LEU A 222 -17.85 20.59 6.18
C LEU A 222 -17.31 21.79 5.38
N CYS A 223 -17.34 21.72 4.04
CA CYS A 223 -16.94 22.77 3.11
C CYS A 223 -18.14 23.57 2.60
#